data_AF-A0A349BVM4-F1
#
_entry.id   AF-A0A349BVM4-F1
#
_cell.length_a   1.000
_cell.length_b   1.000
_cell.length_c   1.000
_cell.angle_alpha   90.00
_cell.angle_beta   90.00
_cell.angle_gamma   90.00
#
_symmetry.space_group_name_H-M   'P 1'
#
loop_
_entity.id
_entity.type
_entity.pdbx_description
1 polymer ?
#
loop_
_entity_poly.entity_id
_entity_poly.type
_entity_poly.pdbx_seq_one_letter_code
_entity_poly.pdbx_strand_id
1 'polypeptide(L)' 'GYCAKTENLYFIDTVPEYLDAAGQPKPQWFVQDQLHLNTEGYTVWNRIIKAAIEEVKKLN' A
#
# COMPACT_ATOMS: atom_id res chain seq x y z
N GLY A 1 -6.51 -5.82 -15.56
CA GLY A 1 -7.57 -5.66 -14.54
C GLY A 1 -8.46 -4.48 -14.89
N TYR A 2 -9.50 -4.21 -14.09
CA TYR A 2 -10.45 -3.12 -14.31
C TYR A 2 -9.77 -1.75 -14.45
N CYS A 3 -8.83 -1.41 -13.56
CA CYS A 3 -8.08 -0.15 -13.61
C CYS A 3 -7.31 0.08 -14.93
N ALA A 4 -6.74 -0.98 -15.51
CA ALA A 4 -6.00 -0.87 -16.79
C ALA A 4 -6.90 -0.55 -18.00
N LYS A 5 -8.23 -0.63 -17.83
CA LYS A 5 -9.22 -0.35 -18.89
C LYS A 5 -10.05 0.91 -18.60
N THR A 6 -9.82 1.57 -17.48
CA THR A 6 -10.61 2.71 -17.02
C THR A 6 -9.72 3.92 -16.86
N GLU A 7 -10.01 4.99 -17.59
CA GLU A 7 -9.26 6.24 -17.52
C GLU A 7 -9.28 6.82 -16.10
N ASN A 8 -8.16 7.43 -15.70
CA ASN A 8 -7.98 8.05 -14.38
C ASN A 8 -8.21 7.11 -13.17
N LEU A 9 -8.12 5.79 -13.37
CA LEU A 9 -8.23 4.80 -12.31
C LEU A 9 -6.94 3.99 -12.18
N TYR A 10 -6.31 4.07 -11.02
CA TYR A 10 -5.01 3.47 -10.76
C TYR A 10 -5.10 2.45 -9.63
N PHE A 11 -4.45 1.30 -9.81
CA PHE A 11 -4.32 0.28 -8.77
C PHE A 11 -2.98 0.44 -8.07
N ILE A 12 -2.99 0.49 -6.74
CA ILE A 12 -1.79 0.51 -5.90
C ILE A 12 -1.80 -0.78 -5.11
N ASP A 13 -0.85 -1.66 -5.40
CA ASP A 13 -0.65 -2.87 -4.61
C ASP A 13 0.23 -2.53 -3.40
N THR A 14 -0.34 -2.65 -2.20
CA THR A 14 0.41 -2.42 -0.96
C THR A 14 0.74 -3.72 -0.23
N VAL A 15 0.19 -4.87 -0.67
CA VAL A 15 0.30 -6.14 0.05
C VAL A 15 1.76 -6.59 0.22
N PRO A 16 2.63 -6.54 -0.80
CA PRO A 16 4.00 -7.05 -0.69
C PRO A 16 4.79 -6.43 0.46
N GLU A 17 4.56 -5.16 0.78
CA GLU A 17 5.24 -4.48 1.85
C GLU A 17 4.86 -5.09 3.20
N TYR A 18 3.59 -5.40 3.43
CA TYR A 18 3.09 -5.93 4.71
C TYR A 18 3.40 -7.40 4.95
N LEU A 19 3.93 -8.11 3.94
CA LEU A 19 4.32 -9.51 4.07
C LEU A 19 5.82 -9.66 4.34
N ASP A 20 6.16 -10.66 5.15
CA ASP A 20 7.53 -11.12 5.31
C ASP A 20 7.94 -12.11 4.20
N ALA A 21 9.15 -12.64 4.29
CA ALA A 21 9.68 -13.59 3.30
C ALA A 21 8.92 -14.93 3.26
N ALA A 22 8.15 -15.26 4.31
CA ALA A 22 7.29 -16.44 4.37
C ALA A 22 5.84 -16.13 3.94
N GLY A 23 5.56 -14.91 3.50
CA GLY A 23 4.22 -14.47 3.12
C GLY A 23 3.29 -14.23 4.30
N GLN A 24 3.82 -14.08 5.52
CA GLN A 24 3.03 -13.77 6.71
C GLN A 24 2.97 -12.25 6.95
N PRO A 25 1.86 -11.73 7.51
CA PRO A 25 1.80 -10.33 7.91
C PRO A 25 2.93 -9.97 8.89
N LYS A 26 3.54 -8.81 8.70
CA LYS A 26 4.53 -8.23 9.62
C LYS A 26 3.83 -7.67 10.87
N PRO A 27 3.81 -8.40 12.01
CA PRO A 27 2.95 -8.06 13.15
C PRO A 27 3.30 -6.70 13.76
N GLN A 28 4.54 -6.23 13.60
CA GLN A 28 5.01 -4.94 14.10
C GLN A 28 4.28 -3.74 13.47
N TRP A 29 3.58 -3.91 12.34
CA TRP A 29 2.87 -2.82 11.67
C TRP A 29 1.37 -2.78 11.96
N PHE A 30 0.85 -3.74 12.73
CA PHE A 30 -0.56 -3.85 13.07
C PHE A 30 -0.80 -3.59 14.56
N VAL A 31 -2.05 -3.27 14.90
CA VAL A 31 -2.54 -3.32 16.28
C VAL A 31 -2.89 -4.76 16.65
N GLN A 32 -3.41 -4.97 17.86
CA GLN A 32 -3.65 -6.31 18.44
C GLN A 32 -4.50 -7.23 17.54
N ASP A 33 -5.40 -6.68 16.73
CA ASP A 33 -6.28 -7.46 15.85
C ASP A 33 -5.62 -7.97 14.56
N GLN A 34 -4.36 -7.59 14.30
CA GLN A 34 -3.61 -7.95 13.08
C GLN A 34 -4.30 -7.50 11.77
N LEU A 35 -5.18 -6.51 11.84
CA LEU A 35 -5.91 -5.95 10.70
C LEU A 35 -5.67 -4.45 10.57
N HIS A 36 -5.90 -3.68 11.63
CA HIS A 36 -5.67 -2.24 11.58
C HIS A 36 -4.20 -1.91 11.74
N LEU A 37 -3.71 -0.98 10.93
CA LEU A 37 -2.34 -0.49 11.03
C LEU A 37 -2.14 0.30 12.31
N ASN A 38 -0.97 0.17 12.91
CA ASN A 38 -0.49 1.09 13.94
C ASN A 38 0.23 2.29 13.29
N THR A 39 0.80 3.18 14.11
CA THR A 39 1.52 4.38 13.64
C THR A 39 2.65 4.06 12.66
N GLU A 40 3.41 3.00 12.89
CA GLU A 40 4.51 2.59 12.00
C GLU A 40 3.96 2.02 10.68
N GLY A 41 2.91 1.19 10.76
CA GLY A 41 2.22 0.69 9.58
C GLY A 41 1.67 1.83 8.71
N TYR A 42 1.03 2.83 9.30
CA TYR A 42 0.55 4.00 8.57
C TYR A 42 1.67 4.83 7.94
N THR A 43 2.87 4.85 8.53
CA THR A 43 4.03 5.51 7.93
C THR A 43 4.45 4.80 6.63
N VAL A 44 4.45 3.46 6.63
CA VAL A 44 4.71 2.65 5.43
C VAL A 44 3.63 2.90 4.37
N TRP A 45 2.35 2.84 4.76
CA TRP A 45 1.21 3.08 3.87
C TRP A 45 1.26 4.45 3.19
N ASN A 46 1.50 5.50 3.97
CA ASN A 46 1.61 6.88 3.51
C ASN A 46 2.71 7.01 2.44
N ARG A 47 3.89 6.44 2.69
CA ARG A 47 5.00 6.48 1.73
C ARG A 47 4.63 5.86 0.39
N ILE A 48 3.97 4.69 0.39
CA ILE A 48 3.57 3.98 -0.85
C ILE A 48 2.56 4.81 -1.64
N ILE A 49 1.50 5.28 -0.98
CA ILE A 49 0.44 6.06 -1.63
C ILE A 49 0.98 7.39 -2.17
N LYS A 50 1.79 8.09 -1.38
CA LYS A 50 2.39 9.36 -1.79
C LYS A 50 3.24 9.20 -3.06
N ALA A 51 4.09 8.17 -3.11
CA ALA A 51 4.91 7.89 -4.28
C ALA A 51 4.05 7.58 -5.51
N ALA A 52 2.97 6.79 -5.35
CA ALA A 52 2.05 6.50 -6.44
C ALA A 52 1.33 7.77 -6.96
N ILE A 53 0.90 8.66 -6.06
CA ILE A 53 0.29 9.95 -6.44
C ILE A 53 1.29 10.83 -7.19
N GLU A 54 2.53 10.93 -6.71
CA GLU A 54 3.59 11.68 -7.39
C GLU A 54 3.89 11.14 -8.78
N GLU A 55 3.85 9.82 -8.97
CA GLU A 55 4.04 9.21 -10.28
C GLU A 55 2.90 9.51 -11.24
N VAL A 56 1.64 9.35 -10.80
CA VAL A 56 0.47 9.69 -11.61
C VAL A 56 0.49 11.16 -12.02
N LYS A 57 0.93 12.06 -11.14
CA LYS A 57 1.06 13.49 -11.43
C LYS A 57 2.09 13.82 -12.51
N LYS A 58 3.10 12.97 -12.75
CA LYS A 58 4.11 13.18 -13.81
C LYS A 58 3.63 12.73 -15.18
N LEU A 59 2.65 11.82 -15.21
CA LEU A 59 2.09 11.28 -16.45
C LEU A 59 1.05 12.21 -17.09
N ASN A 60 0.51 13.14 -16.30
CA ASN A 60 -0.41 14.20 -16.71
C ASN A 60 0.32 15.53 -16.91
#